data_AF-A0A6C0JCM4-F1
#
_entry.id   AF-A0A6C0JCM4-F1
#
_cell.length_a   1.000
_cell.length_b   1.000
_cell.length_c   1.000
_cell.angle_alpha   90.00
_cell.angle_beta   90.00
_cell.angle_gamma   90.00
#
_symmetry.space_group_name_H-M   'P 1'
#
loop_
_entity.id
_entity.type
_entity.pdbx_description
1 polymer ?
#
loop_
_entity_poly.entity_id
_entity_poly.type
_entity_poly.pdbx_seq_one_letter_code
_entity_poly.pdbx_strand_id
1 'polypeptide(L)'
;MSSFLESAKAVYDVDSDLDYVAIRYERFVKGKGYATYVDYIHTKPLADWTYLRSQTQSIPYEKFLDTMCEKTIEVRQKMAELALQNIVADKQTIHTCIRTAYASKILDPTFQPPWINTKSAWQREFIKKFCVDTLADLIQRCEDESRLEYFFNVLRNISS
;
A
#
# COMPACT_ATOMS: atom_id res chain seq x y z
N MET A 1 -4.99 -8.97 3.01
CA MET A 1 -3.85 -9.79 3.47
C MET A 1 -2.89 -8.95 4.31
N SER A 2 -3.05 -9.02 5.63
CA SER A 2 -2.35 -8.14 6.57
C SER A 2 -0.84 -8.38 6.60
N SER A 3 -0.07 -7.31 6.34
CA SER A 3 1.35 -7.23 6.66
C SER A 3 1.51 -6.64 8.05
N PHE A 4 2.45 -7.16 8.84
CA PHE A 4 2.66 -6.77 10.23
C PHE A 4 4.08 -6.29 10.46
N LEU A 5 4.23 -5.25 11.26
CA LEU A 5 5.54 -4.73 11.66
C LEU A 5 6.26 -5.75 12.55
N GLU A 6 7.52 -6.04 12.25
CA GLU A 6 8.43 -6.78 13.14
C GLU A 6 9.35 -5.80 13.89
N SER A 7 10.01 -4.90 13.16
CA SER A 7 10.82 -3.82 13.75
C SER A 7 10.97 -2.65 12.81
N ALA A 8 11.24 -1.46 13.35
CA ALA A 8 11.58 -0.26 12.60
C ALA A 8 12.77 0.42 13.26
N LYS A 9 13.68 0.96 12.44
CA LYS A 9 14.84 1.72 12.90
C LYS A 9 14.94 3.02 12.10
N ALA A 10 14.92 4.15 12.80
CA ALA A 10 15.24 5.43 12.20
C ALA A 10 16.76 5.53 12.04
N VAL A 11 17.21 5.92 10.85
CA VAL A 11 18.62 6.04 10.51
C VAL A 11 18.82 7.35 9.75
N TYR A 12 19.87 8.05 10.13
CA TYR A 12 20.37 9.21 9.40
C TYR A 12 21.68 8.82 8.73
N ASP A 13 21.73 8.87 7.40
CA ASP A 13 22.97 8.66 6.64
C ASP A 13 23.70 10.00 6.51
N VAL A 14 24.87 10.07 7.15
CA VAL A 14 25.72 11.25 7.19
C VAL A 14 26.36 11.54 5.83
N ASP A 15 26.62 10.51 5.02
CA ASP A 15 27.30 10.67 3.73
C ASP A 15 26.34 11.22 2.67
N SER A 16 25.07 10.82 2.72
CA SER A 16 24.03 11.26 1.79
C SER A 16 23.20 12.44 2.29
N ASP A 17 23.33 12.80 3.58
CA ASP A 17 22.49 13.79 4.28
C ASP A 17 20.98 13.47 4.17
N LEU A 18 20.62 12.19 4.37
CA LEU A 18 19.24 11.70 4.22
C LEU A 18 18.77 10.94 5.45
N ASP A 19 17.55 11.24 5.87
CA ASP A 19 16.80 10.47 6.86
C ASP A 19 16.01 9.35 6.19
N TYR A 20 16.12 8.13 6.72
CA TYR A 20 15.30 7.01 6.30
C TYR A 20 14.92 6.11 7.47
N VAL A 21 13.80 5.42 7.31
CA VAL A 21 13.36 4.39 8.23
C VAL A 21 13.53 3.03 7.58
N ALA A 22 14.36 2.18 8.18
CA ALA A 22 14.46 0.78 7.82
C ALA A 22 13.38 -0.01 8.55
N ILE A 23 12.42 -0.56 7.81
CA ILE A 23 11.25 -1.24 8.33
C ILE A 23 11.31 -2.72 7.96
N ARG A 24 11.40 -3.58 8.98
CA ARG A 24 11.26 -5.02 8.83
C ARG A 24 9.83 -5.42 9.14
N TYR A 25 9.19 -6.11 8.21
CA TYR A 25 7.80 -6.52 8.33
C TYR A 25 7.59 -7.94 7.81
N GLU A 26 6.56 -8.59 8.34
CA GLU A 26 6.14 -9.92 7.92
C GLU A 26 4.90 -9.82 7.05
N ARG A 27 4.87 -10.59 5.97
CA ARG A 27 3.72 -10.68 5.07
C ARG A 27 3.37 -12.13 4.83
N PHE A 28 2.08 -12.45 4.92
CA PHE A 28 1.60 -13.77 4.56
C PHE A 28 1.68 -13.99 3.05
N VAL A 29 2.30 -15.08 2.61
CA VAL A 29 2.37 -15.49 1.20
C VAL A 29 1.67 -16.83 1.06
N LYS A 30 0.65 -16.87 0.19
CA LYS A 30 -0.13 -18.08 -0.06
C LYS A 30 0.80 -19.22 -0.51
N GLY A 31 0.75 -20.34 0.22
CA GLY A 31 1.57 -21.52 -0.05
C GLY A 31 2.96 -21.52 0.59
N LYS A 32 3.43 -20.39 1.15
CA LYS A 32 4.74 -20.30 1.83
C LYS A 32 4.64 -19.90 3.32
N GLY A 33 3.50 -19.37 3.77
CA GLY A 33 3.35 -18.87 5.15
C GLY A 33 3.82 -17.42 5.27
N TYR A 34 4.18 -16.99 6.49
CA TYR A 34 4.72 -15.65 6.70
C TYR A 34 6.19 -15.58 6.24
N ALA A 35 6.50 -14.54 5.46
CA ALA A 35 7.86 -14.23 5.02
C ALA A 35 8.22 -12.81 5.47
N THR A 36 9.47 -12.63 5.87
CA THR A 36 10.03 -11.36 6.35
C THR A 36 10.61 -10.56 5.18
N TYR A 37 10.31 -9.27 5.14
CA TYR A 37 10.78 -8.31 4.15
C TYR A 37 11.37 -7.10 4.87
N VAL A 38 12.17 -6.32 4.14
CA VAL A 38 12.75 -5.07 4.62
C VAL A 38 12.49 -3.99 3.58
N ASP A 39 11.86 -2.90 4.01
CA ASP A 39 11.73 -1.67 3.24
C ASP A 39 12.67 -0.61 3.82
N TYR A 40 13.18 0.25 2.95
CA TYR A 40 13.85 1.50 3.31
C TYR A 40 13.00 2.62 2.74
N ILE A 41 12.47 3.47 3.61
CA ILE A 41 11.56 4.56 3.22
C ILE A 41 12.18 5.88 3.65
N HIS A 42 12.24 6.84 2.74
CA HIS A 42 12.64 8.21 3.02
C HIS A 42 11.54 8.92 3.82
N THR A 43 11.72 8.91 5.13
CA THR A 43 10.79 9.50 6.10
C THR A 43 11.47 9.68 7.46
N LYS A 44 10.82 10.43 8.33
CA LYS A 44 11.24 10.67 9.72
C LYS A 44 10.29 10.01 10.70
N PRO A 45 10.79 9.56 11.86
CA PRO A 45 9.94 9.09 12.94
C PRO A 45 9.09 10.25 13.49
N LEU A 46 7.79 10.02 13.68
CA LEU A 46 6.97 10.89 14.53
C LEU A 46 7.25 10.54 16.00
N ALA A 47 7.53 11.55 16.82
CA ALA A 47 7.84 11.43 18.26
C ALA A 47 9.23 10.82 18.60
N ASP A 48 10.26 11.15 17.83
CA ASP A 48 11.68 10.98 18.17
C ASP A 48 12.13 9.56 18.58
N TRP A 49 11.40 8.53 18.15
CA TRP A 49 11.83 7.15 18.39
C TRP A 49 12.99 6.78 17.45
N THR A 50 13.93 5.99 17.95
CA THR A 50 15.09 5.52 17.18
C THR A 50 14.97 4.06 16.76
N TYR A 51 14.38 3.23 17.61
CA TYR A 51 14.15 1.82 17.34
C TYR A 51 12.86 1.34 17.99
N LEU A 52 12.05 0.64 17.21
CA LEU A 52 10.82 -0.01 17.63
C LEU A 52 10.86 -1.47 17.25
N ARG A 53 10.40 -2.35 18.14
CA ARG A 53 10.25 -3.78 17.87
C ARG A 53 8.87 -4.23 18.34
N SER A 54 8.12 -4.84 17.44
CA SER A 54 6.89 -5.52 17.82
C SER A 54 7.24 -6.90 18.37
N GLN A 55 6.72 -7.22 19.56
CA GLN A 55 6.90 -8.55 20.16
C GLN A 55 5.95 -9.59 19.54
N THR A 56 4.87 -9.14 18.90
CA THR A 56 3.81 -9.96 18.32
C THR A 56 3.39 -9.41 16.96
N GLN A 57 2.68 -10.20 16.14
CA GLN A 57 2.06 -9.74 14.89
C GLN A 57 0.79 -8.89 15.17
N SER A 58 0.92 -7.85 15.99
CA SER A 58 -0.20 -7.05 16.47
C SER A 58 -0.34 -5.70 15.78
N ILE A 59 0.74 -5.17 15.21
CA ILE A 59 0.77 -3.84 14.58
C ILE A 59 0.68 -4.01 13.06
N PRO A 60 -0.44 -3.67 12.42
CA PRO A 60 -0.53 -3.65 10.96
C PRO A 60 0.46 -2.63 10.40
N TYR A 61 1.20 -3.04 9.37
CA TYR A 61 2.24 -2.20 8.77
C TYR A 61 1.69 -0.86 8.25
N GLU A 62 0.52 -0.91 7.60
CA GLU A 62 -0.20 0.29 7.15
C GLU A 62 -0.47 1.29 8.30
N LYS A 63 -0.92 0.79 9.47
CA LYS A 63 -1.19 1.65 10.63
C LYS A 63 0.10 2.25 11.20
N PHE A 64 1.18 1.47 11.21
CA PHE A 64 2.48 1.97 11.65
C PHE A 64 2.94 3.15 10.79
N LEU A 65 2.83 3.04 9.46
CA LEU A 65 3.17 4.12 8.54
C LEU A 65 2.31 5.36 8.76
N ASP A 66 1.00 5.18 8.96
CA ASP A 66 0.05 6.28 9.17
C ASP A 66 0.29 7.04 10.48
N THR A 67 0.73 6.36 11.55
CA THR A 67 0.78 6.95 12.91
C THR A 67 2.19 7.26 13.42
N MET A 68 3.21 6.53 12.96
CA MET A 68 4.57 6.60 13.53
C MET A 68 5.61 7.23 12.60
N CYS A 69 5.26 7.49 11.33
CA CYS A 69 6.15 8.06 10.33
C CYS A 69 5.57 9.37 9.78
N GLU A 70 6.45 10.31 9.44
CA GLU A 70 6.04 11.50 8.71
C GLU A 70 5.47 11.09 7.34
N LYS A 71 4.32 11.65 6.99
CA LYS A 71 3.67 11.34 5.72
C LYS A 71 4.41 12.04 4.59
N THR A 72 5.45 11.41 4.06
CA THR A 72 6.11 11.77 2.80
C THR A 72 5.36 11.14 1.62
N ILE A 73 5.75 11.49 0.39
CA ILE A 73 5.21 10.85 -0.83
C ILE A 73 5.41 9.33 -0.76
N GLU A 74 6.62 8.85 -0.46
CA GLU A 74 6.93 7.41 -0.39
C GLU A 74 6.07 6.68 0.65
N VAL A 75 5.86 7.29 1.82
CA VAL A 75 4.99 6.72 2.87
C VAL A 75 3.56 6.59 2.36
N ARG A 76 3.01 7.61 1.70
CA ARG A 76 1.64 7.56 1.16
C ARG A 76 1.50 6.56 0.01
N GLN A 77 2.48 6.50 -0.89
CA GLN A 77 2.53 5.49 -1.95
C GLN A 77 2.54 4.08 -1.36
N LYS A 78 3.37 3.84 -0.33
CA LYS A 78 3.44 2.54 0.34
C LYS A 78 2.14 2.19 1.06
N MET A 79 1.52 3.15 1.75
CA MET A 79 0.21 2.96 2.39
C MET A 79 -0.87 2.59 1.36
N ALA A 80 -0.94 3.30 0.24
CA ALA A 80 -1.85 2.99 -0.86
C ALA A 80 -1.58 1.60 -1.46
N GLU A 81 -0.31 1.24 -1.64
CA GLU A 81 0.10 -0.09 -2.13
C GLU A 81 -0.34 -1.20 -1.17
N LEU A 82 -0.11 -1.04 0.13
CA LEU A 82 -0.54 -2.02 1.14
C LEU A 82 -2.07 -2.18 1.17
N ALA A 83 -2.82 -1.07 1.06
CA ALA A 83 -4.28 -1.12 0.96
C ALA A 83 -4.75 -1.84 -0.31
N LEU A 84 -4.10 -1.61 -1.45
CA LEU A 84 -4.39 -2.30 -2.70
C LEU A 84 -4.07 -3.80 -2.62
N GLN A 85 -2.91 -4.16 -2.07
CA GLN A 85 -2.52 -5.55 -1.86
C GLN A 85 -3.50 -6.27 -0.94
N ASN A 86 -4.00 -5.58 0.09
CA ASN A 86 -5.02 -6.10 0.98
C ASN A 86 -6.29 -6.47 0.21
N ILE A 87 -6.74 -5.58 -0.67
CA ILE A 87 -7.89 -5.79 -1.54
C ILE A 87 -7.65 -6.99 -2.48
N VAL A 88 -6.58 -6.97 -3.26
CA VAL A 88 -6.31 -7.99 -4.29
C VAL A 88 -6.15 -9.40 -3.71
N ALA A 89 -5.59 -9.52 -2.51
CA ALA A 89 -5.29 -10.81 -1.91
C ALA A 89 -6.52 -11.55 -1.34
N ASP A 90 -7.61 -10.84 -1.05
CA ASP A 90 -8.84 -11.46 -0.56
C ASP A 90 -9.65 -12.09 -1.70
N LYS A 91 -10.55 -13.03 -1.39
CA LYS A 91 -11.49 -13.64 -2.36
C LYS A 91 -12.53 -12.62 -2.79
N GLN A 92 -12.10 -11.61 -3.52
CA GLN A 92 -12.94 -10.46 -3.80
C GLN A 92 -13.96 -10.72 -4.88
N THR A 93 -15.12 -10.12 -4.69
CA THR A 93 -16.15 -10.05 -5.72
C THR A 93 -15.62 -9.23 -6.90
N ILE A 94 -16.08 -9.55 -8.09
CA ILE A 94 -15.75 -8.75 -9.28
C ILE A 94 -16.11 -7.26 -9.09
N HIS A 95 -17.17 -6.97 -8.33
CA HIS A 95 -17.60 -5.60 -8.05
C HIS A 95 -16.57 -4.82 -7.24
N THR A 96 -15.89 -5.47 -6.29
CA THR A 96 -14.82 -4.84 -5.52
C THR A 96 -13.65 -4.50 -6.44
N CYS A 97 -13.22 -5.42 -7.32
CA CYS A 97 -12.18 -5.15 -8.31
C CYS A 97 -12.55 -3.98 -9.25
N ILE A 98 -13.80 -3.92 -9.71
CA ILE A 98 -14.27 -2.81 -10.55
C ILE A 98 -14.20 -1.48 -9.79
N ARG A 99 -14.67 -1.43 -8.55
CA ARG A 99 -14.63 -0.21 -7.72
C ARG A 99 -13.19 0.24 -7.47
N THR A 100 -12.29 -0.68 -7.16
CA THR A 100 -10.86 -0.42 -6.98
C THR A 100 -10.24 0.11 -8.26
N ALA A 101 -10.50 -0.52 -9.41
CA ALA A 101 -10.00 -0.05 -10.70
C ALA A 101 -10.54 1.34 -11.05
N TYR A 102 -11.80 1.64 -10.73
CA TYR A 102 -12.40 2.95 -11.02
C TYR A 102 -11.85 4.05 -10.08
N ALA A 103 -11.42 3.68 -8.88
CA ALA A 103 -10.75 4.61 -7.95
C ALA A 103 -9.40 5.12 -8.51
N SER A 104 -8.81 4.47 -9.51
CA SER A 104 -7.62 4.98 -10.22
C SER A 104 -7.80 6.38 -10.80
N LYS A 105 -9.05 6.81 -11.07
CA LYS A 105 -9.37 8.19 -11.43
C LYS A 105 -8.90 9.24 -10.44
N ILE A 106 -8.76 8.86 -9.18
CA ILE A 106 -8.25 9.74 -8.14
C ILE A 106 -6.77 10.07 -8.41
N LEU A 107 -5.99 9.07 -8.81
CA LEU A 107 -4.58 9.21 -9.13
C LEU A 107 -4.42 9.89 -10.50
N ASP A 108 -5.17 9.43 -11.50
CA ASP A 108 -5.21 10.00 -12.85
C ASP A 108 -6.64 10.40 -13.26
N PRO A 109 -7.02 11.69 -13.10
CA PRO A 109 -8.33 12.21 -13.47
C PRO A 109 -8.67 12.10 -14.96
N THR A 110 -7.67 11.93 -15.83
CA THR A 110 -7.89 11.79 -17.28
C THR A 110 -8.32 10.37 -17.65
N PHE A 111 -8.08 9.41 -16.76
CA PHE A 111 -8.43 8.02 -16.98
C PHE A 111 -9.95 7.82 -17.07
N GLN A 112 -10.38 7.16 -18.14
CA GLN A 112 -11.77 6.74 -18.34
C GLN A 112 -11.85 5.22 -18.23
N PRO A 113 -12.27 4.68 -17.08
CA PRO A 113 -12.32 3.25 -16.88
C PRO A 113 -13.36 2.63 -17.81
N PRO A 114 -13.05 1.48 -18.42
CA PRO A 114 -13.97 0.82 -19.33
C PRO A 114 -15.15 0.23 -18.58
N TRP A 115 -16.31 0.15 -19.25
CA TRP A 115 -17.45 -0.59 -18.74
C TRP A 115 -17.17 -2.11 -18.76
N ILE A 116 -17.31 -2.75 -17.60
CA ILE A 116 -17.02 -4.18 -17.44
C ILE A 116 -18.31 -5.01 -17.39
N ASN A 117 -18.49 -5.89 -18.36
CA ASN A 117 -19.46 -6.96 -18.35
C ASN A 117 -19.00 -8.09 -17.41
N THR A 118 -19.62 -8.17 -16.24
CA THR A 118 -19.31 -9.18 -15.21
C THR A 118 -19.62 -10.63 -15.63
N LYS A 119 -20.40 -10.85 -16.70
CA LYS A 119 -20.63 -12.19 -17.27
C LYS A 119 -19.47 -12.65 -18.16
N SER A 120 -18.73 -11.72 -18.75
CA SER A 120 -17.60 -12.05 -19.63
C SER A 120 -16.38 -12.49 -18.81
N ALA A 121 -15.85 -13.68 -19.11
CA ALA A 121 -14.68 -14.20 -18.40
C ALA A 121 -13.42 -13.34 -18.64
N TRP A 122 -13.17 -12.93 -19.88
CA TRP A 122 -11.96 -12.17 -20.20
C TRP A 122 -11.99 -10.76 -19.61
N GLN A 123 -13.15 -10.10 -19.53
CA GLN A 123 -13.26 -8.76 -18.93
C GLN A 123 -13.08 -8.79 -17.42
N ARG A 124 -13.53 -9.88 -16.77
CA ARG A 124 -13.25 -10.13 -15.35
C ARG A 124 -11.76 -10.33 -15.09
N GLU A 125 -11.07 -11.01 -15.99
CA GLU A 125 -9.63 -11.22 -15.87
C GLU A 125 -8.85 -9.92 -16.14
N PHE A 126 -9.27 -9.16 -17.14
CA PHE A 126 -8.70 -7.85 -17.47
C PHE A 126 -8.71 -6.91 -16.26
N ILE A 127 -9.86 -6.74 -15.59
CA ILE A 127 -9.96 -5.80 -14.47
C ILE A 127 -9.14 -6.26 -13.26
N LYS A 128 -9.00 -7.58 -13.05
CA LYS A 128 -8.13 -8.12 -12.00
C LYS A 128 -6.67 -7.81 -12.27
N LYS A 129 -6.20 -8.06 -13.50
CA LYS A 129 -4.83 -7.72 -13.91
C LYS A 129 -4.56 -6.23 -13.82
N PHE A 130 -5.52 -5.40 -14.23
CA PHE A 130 -5.42 -3.94 -14.07
C PHE A 130 -5.19 -3.55 -12.61
N CYS A 131 -5.92 -4.13 -11.65
CA CYS A 131 -5.71 -3.84 -10.23
C CYS A 131 -4.37 -4.34 -9.69
N VAL A 132 -3.82 -5.45 -10.20
CA VAL A 132 -2.56 -6.03 -9.71
C VAL A 132 -1.36 -5.29 -10.28
N ASP A 133 -1.37 -5.04 -11.58
CA ASP A 133 -0.20 -4.57 -12.31
C ASP A 133 -0.28 -3.05 -12.53
N THR A 134 -1.30 -2.60 -13.26
CA THR A 134 -1.41 -1.20 -13.71
C THR A 134 -1.67 -0.24 -12.54
N LEU A 135 -2.55 -0.61 -11.62
CA LEU A 135 -2.88 0.27 -10.51
C LEU A 135 -1.72 0.40 -9.51
N ALA A 136 -0.93 -0.64 -9.32
CA ALA A 136 0.29 -0.58 -8.51
C ALA A 136 1.32 0.38 -9.13
N ASP A 137 1.54 0.30 -10.45
CA ASP A 137 2.41 1.24 -11.18
C ASP A 137 1.89 2.69 -11.10
N LEU A 138 0.58 2.90 -11.22
CA LEU A 138 -0.03 4.24 -11.06
C LEU A 138 0.20 4.84 -9.67
N ILE A 139 0.16 4.03 -8.61
CA ILE A 139 0.45 4.50 -7.25
C ILE A 139 1.89 4.99 -7.16
N GLN A 140 2.85 4.19 -7.66
CA GLN A 140 4.29 4.51 -7.60
C GLN A 140 4.66 5.75 -8.42
N ARG A 141 3.92 6.04 -9.50
CA ARG A 141 4.14 7.22 -10.34
C ARG A 141 3.39 8.47 -9.88
N CYS A 142 2.49 8.35 -8.91
CA CYS A 142 1.72 9.47 -8.43
C CYS A 142 2.57 10.31 -7.46
N GLU A 143 2.80 11.57 -7.80
CA GLU A 143 3.56 12.53 -6.99
C GLU A 143 2.65 13.50 -6.21
N ASP A 144 1.34 13.38 -6.37
CA ASP A 144 0.36 14.23 -5.67
C ASP A 144 -0.06 13.59 -4.34
N GLU A 145 0.46 14.14 -3.25
CA GLU A 145 0.20 13.68 -1.88
C GLU A 145 -1.28 13.67 -1.51
N SER A 146 -2.04 14.67 -1.96
CA SER A 146 -3.46 14.82 -1.62
C SER A 146 -4.28 13.73 -2.30
N ARG A 147 -3.95 13.41 -3.56
CA ARG A 147 -4.58 12.31 -4.30
C ARG A 147 -4.22 10.95 -3.70
N LEU A 148 -2.96 10.73 -3.33
CA LEU A 148 -2.54 9.49 -2.68
C LEU A 148 -3.29 9.27 -1.36
N GLU A 149 -3.40 10.29 -0.52
CA GLU A 149 -4.15 10.23 0.74
C GLU A 149 -5.63 9.95 0.49
N TYR A 150 -6.26 10.66 -0.46
CA TYR A 150 -7.67 10.45 -0.79
C TYR A 150 -7.91 9.04 -1.37
N PHE A 151 -7.04 8.59 -2.27
CA PHE A 151 -7.10 7.26 -2.87
C PHE A 151 -6.96 6.16 -1.80
N PHE A 152 -5.99 6.28 -0.90
CA PHE A 152 -5.80 5.38 0.24
C PHE A 152 -7.07 5.26 1.10
N ASN A 153 -7.67 6.39 1.47
CA ASN A 153 -8.92 6.41 2.24
C ASN A 153 -10.08 5.73 1.50
N VAL A 154 -10.19 5.95 0.19
CA VAL A 154 -11.20 5.27 -0.65
C VAL A 154 -10.96 3.75 -0.70
N LEU A 155 -9.71 3.29 -0.84
CA LEU A 155 -9.39 1.86 -0.80
C LEU A 155 -9.78 1.23 0.54
N ARG A 156 -9.47 1.87 1.67
CA ARG A 156 -9.87 1.39 3.00
C ARG A 156 -11.39 1.20 3.11
N ASN A 157 -12.17 2.14 2.59
CA ASN A 157 -13.64 2.06 2.56
C ASN A 157 -14.19 1.01 1.59
N ILE A 158 -13.43 0.60 0.58
CA ILE A 158 -13.80 -0.51 -0.31
C ILE A 158 -13.54 -1.86 0.36
N SER A 159 -12.52 -1.93 1.23
CA SER A 159 -12.13 -3.14 1.95
C SER A 159 -12.93 -3.39 3.24
N SER A 160 -13.49 -2.34 3.85
CA SER A 160 -14.36 -2.39 5.04
C SER A 160 -15.76 -2.91 4.71
#